data_AF-A0A426CP24-F1
#
_entry.id   AF-A0A426CP24-F1
#
_cell.length_a   1.000
_cell.length_b   1.000
_cell.length_c   1.000
_cell.angle_alpha   90.00
_cell.angle_beta   90.00
_cell.angle_gamma   90.00
#
_symmetry.space_group_name_H-M   'P 1'
#
loop_
_entity.id
_entity.type
_entity.pdbx_description
1 polymer ?
#
loop_
_entity_poly.entity_id
_entity_poly.type
_entity_poly.pdbx_seq_one_letter_code
_entity_poly.pdbx_strand_id
1 'polypeptide(L)'
;MLYREPEVKFGGDKVGGIRISHASHIDGPFEIALTETRGKRKPFRVEPLPAEQTHSTIDPDKLAEFAQYGTEKAKEGSESLRTWWSSITKEMRQALAGKLDGWKAMAAESDAKGGQA
;
A
#
# COMPACT_ATOMS: atom_id res chain seq x y z
N MET A 1 4.26 -0.40 18.00
CA MET A 1 3.42 -1.14 18.97
C MET A 1 3.59 -0.56 20.36
N LEU A 2 2.45 -0.21 20.98
CA LEU A 2 2.35 0.30 22.35
C LEU A 2 1.94 -0.86 23.27
N TYR A 3 2.58 -0.98 24.43
CA TYR A 3 2.23 -2.00 25.42
C TYR A 3 2.30 -1.45 26.84
N ARG A 4 1.61 -2.15 27.76
CA ARG A 4 1.58 -1.82 29.18
C ARG A 4 2.73 -2.53 29.90
N GLU A 5 3.53 -1.76 30.62
CA GLU A 5 4.57 -2.28 31.50
C GLU A 5 4.10 -2.24 32.96
N PRO A 6 3.80 -3.39 33.61
CA PRO A 6 3.28 -3.41 34.98
C PRO A 6 4.32 -3.07 36.05
N GLU A 7 5.61 -3.08 35.73
CA GLU A 7 6.69 -2.89 36.71
C GLU A 7 6.98 -1.42 37.06
N VAL A 8 6.45 -0.47 36.29
CA VAL A 8 6.65 0.96 36.52
C VAL A 8 6.01 1.37 37.86
N LYS A 9 6.80 2.05 38.71
CA LYS A 9 6.38 2.47 40.04
C LYS A 9 6.32 3.98 40.18
N PHE A 10 5.26 4.45 40.83
CA PHE A 10 5.09 5.85 41.22
C PHE A 10 4.75 5.93 42.70
N GLY A 11 5.46 6.75 43.47
CA GLY A 11 5.22 6.89 44.91
C GLY A 11 5.49 5.64 45.77
N GLY A 12 6.08 4.58 45.21
CA GLY A 12 6.27 3.29 45.87
C GLY A 12 5.35 2.19 45.37
N ASP A 13 4.23 2.56 44.76
CA ASP A 13 3.21 1.65 44.21
C ASP A 13 3.43 1.32 42.74
N LYS A 14 3.12 0.06 42.37
CA LYS A 14 3.14 -0.43 40.98
C LYS A 14 1.88 0.03 40.24
N VAL A 15 1.92 1.25 39.73
CA VAL A 15 0.83 1.81 38.92
C VAL A 15 0.84 1.28 37.48
N GLY A 16 2.00 0.82 37.01
CA GLY A 16 2.22 0.46 35.61
C GLY A 16 2.43 1.69 34.72
N GLY A 17 2.99 1.47 33.54
CA GLY A 17 3.33 2.52 32.58
C GLY A 17 3.14 2.07 31.14
N ILE A 18 3.35 3.00 30.21
CA ILE A 18 3.29 2.74 28.78
C ILE A 18 4.71 2.62 28.20
N ARG A 19 4.91 1.68 27.30
CA ARG A 19 6.16 1.50 26.55
C ARG A 19 5.88 1.27 25.07
N ILE A 20 6.83 1.65 24.23
CA ILE A 20 6.73 1.58 22.77
C ILE A 20 7.79 0.61 22.28
N SER A 21 7.43 -0.58 21.80
CA SER A 21 8.41 -1.53 21.25
C SER A 21 8.77 -1.21 19.80
N HIS A 22 7.80 -0.71 19.03
CA HIS A 22 8.00 -0.37 17.63
C HIS A 22 7.38 0.98 17.26
N ALA A 23 8.03 1.77 16.43
CA ALA A 23 7.48 3.03 15.91
C ALA A 23 7.60 3.11 14.39
N SER A 24 6.64 3.80 13.75
CA SER A 24 6.73 4.19 12.35
C SER A 24 7.48 5.52 12.22
N HIS A 25 7.97 5.83 11.02
CA HIS A 25 8.69 7.09 10.73
C HIS A 25 9.94 7.32 11.59
N ILE A 26 10.72 6.26 11.83
CA ILE A 26 12.03 6.35 12.47
C ILE A 26 13.09 5.84 11.49
N ASP A 27 14.21 6.55 11.36
CA ASP A 27 15.29 6.19 10.42
C ASP A 27 16.02 4.89 10.81
N GLY A 28 15.93 4.49 12.08
CA GLY A 28 16.56 3.28 12.58
C GLY A 28 16.24 3.01 14.05
N PRO A 29 16.75 1.89 14.60
CA PRO A 29 16.57 1.58 16.01
C PRO A 29 17.30 2.60 16.88
N PHE A 30 16.63 3.08 17.91
CA PHE A 30 17.20 4.05 18.86
C PHE A 30 16.86 3.68 20.31
N GLU A 31 17.73 4.09 21.23
CA GLU A 31 17.57 3.85 22.66
C GLU A 31 17.26 5.15 23.40
N ILE A 32 16.23 5.12 24.25
CA ILE A 32 15.89 6.25 25.13
C ILE A 32 15.92 5.82 26.58
N ALA A 33 16.51 6.65 27.44
CA ALA A 33 16.53 6.39 28.88
C ALA A 33 15.20 6.80 29.52
N LEU A 34 14.30 5.82 29.73
CA LEU A 34 13.01 6.00 30.39
C LEU A 34 13.12 5.84 31.90
N THR A 35 12.38 6.65 32.64
CA THR A 35 12.28 6.54 34.10
C THR A 35 11.35 5.40 34.48
N GLU A 36 11.88 4.38 35.14
CA GLU A 36 11.09 3.22 35.62
C GLU A 36 10.55 3.45 37.04
N THR A 37 11.39 4.04 37.89
CA THR A 37 11.05 4.45 39.26
C THR A 37 11.72 5.80 39.55
N ARG A 38 11.30 6.49 40.61
CA ARG A 38 11.97 7.73 41.06
C ARG A 38 13.48 7.49 41.22
N GLY A 39 14.30 8.20 40.45
CA GLY A 39 15.77 8.10 40.47
C GLY A 39 16.39 6.95 39.67
N LYS A 40 15.62 6.06 39.02
CA LYS A 40 16.15 4.99 38.18
C LYS A 40 15.66 5.12 36.75
N ARG A 41 16.60 5.29 35.82
CA ARG A 41 16.35 5.31 34.38
C ARG A 41 16.94 4.06 33.75
N LYS A 42 16.21 3.41 32.85
CA LYS A 42 16.71 2.29 32.04
C LYS A 42 16.69 2.66 30.57
N PRO A 43 17.73 2.32 29.79
CA PRO A 43 17.68 2.44 28.34
C PRO A 43 16.60 1.49 27.80
N PHE A 44 15.76 2.02 26.92
CA PHE A 44 14.71 1.27 26.25
C PHE A 44 14.90 1.41 24.74
N ARG A 45 15.06 0.28 24.07
CA ARG A 45 15.25 0.20 22.62
C ARG A 45 13.91 0.19 21.91
N VAL A 46 13.73 1.12 20.99
CA VAL A 46 12.57 1.16 20.08
C VAL A 46 13.05 0.70 18.70
N GLU A 47 12.36 -0.27 18.14
CA GLU A 47 12.68 -0.80 16.81
C GLU A 47 11.77 -0.19 15.75
N PRO A 48 12.24 -0.07 14.49
CA PRO A 48 11.37 0.34 13.40
C PRO A 48 10.29 -0.71 13.22
N LEU A 49 9.04 -0.25 13.01
CA LEU A 49 8.00 -1.16 12.56
C LEU A 49 8.45 -1.80 11.23
N PRO A 50 8.35 -3.13 11.08
CA PRO A 50 8.58 -3.76 9.79
C PRO A 50 7.66 -3.08 8.78
N ALA A 51 8.23 -2.63 7.66
CA ALA A 51 7.47 -1.94 6.63
C ALA A 51 6.27 -2.81 6.28
N GLU A 52 5.07 -2.30 6.55
CA GLU A 52 3.84 -2.92 6.11
C GLU A 52 4.00 -3.11 4.61
N GLN A 53 3.95 -4.37 4.17
CA GLN A 53 4.08 -4.77 2.77
C GLN A 53 3.28 -3.77 1.96
N THR A 54 3.96 -3.03 1.08
CA THR A 54 3.41 -1.99 0.21
C THR A 54 2.00 -2.37 -0.23
N HIS A 55 0.99 -1.80 0.42
CA HIS A 55 -0.34 -1.75 -0.16
C HIS A 55 -0.12 -0.97 -1.45
N SER A 56 -0.22 -1.65 -2.59
CA SER A 56 -0.16 -1.03 -3.91
C SER A 56 -0.94 0.27 -3.85
N THR A 57 -0.28 1.40 -4.12
CA THR A 57 -0.87 2.76 -4.19
C THR A 57 -2.09 2.85 -5.12
N ILE A 58 -2.37 1.79 -5.88
CA ILE A 58 -3.53 1.66 -6.74
C ILE A 58 -4.67 1.05 -5.95
N ASP A 59 -5.66 1.90 -5.64
CA ASP A 59 -6.96 1.47 -5.14
C ASP A 59 -7.52 0.32 -5.99
N PRO A 60 -7.91 -0.82 -5.39
CA PRO A 60 -8.41 -1.98 -6.13
C PRO A 60 -9.70 -1.65 -6.90
N ASP A 61 -10.50 -0.71 -6.39
CA ASP A 61 -11.72 -0.22 -7.04
C ASP A 61 -11.41 0.53 -8.33
N LYS A 62 -10.42 1.44 -8.29
CA LYS A 62 -9.92 2.12 -9.49
C LYS A 62 -9.34 1.12 -10.49
N LEU A 63 -8.59 0.12 -10.04
CA LEU A 63 -8.06 -0.90 -10.95
C LEU A 63 -9.18 -1.66 -11.68
N ALA A 64 -10.30 -1.94 -11.01
CA ALA A 64 -11.46 -2.58 -11.61
C ALA A 64 -12.14 -1.68 -12.65
N GLU A 65 -12.35 -0.41 -12.32
CA GLU A 65 -12.94 0.59 -13.22
C GLU A 65 -12.11 0.75 -14.50
N PHE A 66 -10.79 0.94 -14.37
CA PHE A 66 -9.89 1.04 -15.51
C PHE A 66 -9.85 -0.27 -16.33
N ALA A 67 -9.99 -1.43 -15.68
CA ALA A 67 -10.04 -2.70 -16.40
C ALA A 67 -11.33 -2.86 -17.23
N GLN A 68 -12.46 -2.37 -16.72
CA GLN A 68 -13.72 -2.35 -17.47
C GLN A 68 -13.61 -1.39 -18.65
N TYR A 69 -13.11 -0.18 -18.41
CA TYR A 69 -12.91 0.83 -19.46
C TYR A 69 -11.98 0.32 -20.56
N GLY A 70 -10.92 -0.42 -20.22
CA GLY A 70 -10.07 -1.07 -21.22
C GLY A 70 -10.79 -2.14 -22.03
N THR A 71 -11.74 -2.84 -21.45
CA THR A 71 -12.56 -3.84 -22.15
C THR A 71 -13.60 -3.18 -23.06
N GLU A 72 -14.19 -2.05 -22.64
CA GLU A 72 -15.08 -1.23 -23.49
C GLU A 72 -14.32 -0.63 -24.66
N LYS A 73 -13.14 -0.05 -24.41
CA LYS A 73 -12.29 0.51 -25.46
C LYS A 73 -11.73 -0.54 -26.40
N ALA A 74 -11.46 -1.76 -25.91
CA ALA A 74 -11.16 -2.89 -26.78
C ALA A 74 -12.33 -3.21 -27.71
N LYS A 75 -13.58 -3.12 -27.23
CA LYS A 75 -14.75 -3.35 -28.10
C LYS A 75 -14.95 -2.26 -29.16
N GLU A 76 -14.57 -1.02 -28.85
CA GLU A 76 -14.59 0.12 -29.81
C GLU A 76 -13.47 0.05 -30.86
N GLY A 77 -12.49 -0.84 -30.72
CA GLY A 77 -11.42 -1.06 -31.69
C GLY A 77 -10.01 -0.76 -31.17
N SER A 78 -9.00 -1.21 -31.91
CA SER A 78 -7.60 -1.16 -31.51
C SER A 78 -7.03 0.26 -31.36
N GLU A 79 -7.52 1.22 -32.13
CA GLU A 79 -7.09 2.63 -32.09
C GLU A 79 -7.56 3.35 -30.81
N SER A 80 -8.79 3.10 -30.39
CA SER A 80 -9.41 3.67 -29.18
C SER A 80 -8.74 3.16 -27.91
N LEU A 81 -8.47 1.84 -27.85
CA LEU A 81 -7.72 1.21 -26.76
C LEU A 81 -6.33 1.80 -26.61
N ARG A 82 -5.61 2.01 -27.72
CA ARG A 82 -4.23 2.51 -27.72
C ARG A 82 -4.13 3.98 -27.29
N THR A 83 -5.10 4.79 -27.70
CA THR A 83 -5.20 6.21 -27.32
C THR A 83 -5.45 6.36 -25.83
N TRP A 84 -6.43 5.61 -25.29
CA TRP A 84 -6.69 5.57 -23.85
C TRP A 84 -5.50 5.03 -23.07
N TRP A 85 -4.91 3.90 -23.48
CA TRP A 85 -3.75 3.29 -22.81
C TRP A 85 -2.57 4.26 -22.70
N SER A 86 -2.36 5.11 -23.71
CA SER A 86 -1.33 6.16 -23.72
C SER A 86 -1.63 7.34 -22.79
N SER A 87 -2.87 7.51 -22.34
CA SER A 87 -3.30 8.51 -21.35
C SER A 87 -3.14 8.05 -19.89
N ILE A 88 -3.07 6.72 -19.66
CA ILE A 88 -2.93 6.12 -18.33
C ILE A 88 -1.52 6.31 -17.76
N THR A 89 -1.38 6.45 -16.43
CA THR A 89 -0.09 6.53 -15.72
C THR A 89 0.73 5.24 -15.81
N LYS A 90 2.05 5.34 -15.66
CA LYS A 90 2.98 4.20 -15.75
C LYS A 90 2.64 3.08 -14.76
N GLU A 91 2.27 3.44 -13.54
CA GLU A 91 1.92 2.50 -12.46
C GLU A 91 0.67 1.70 -12.80
N MET A 92 -0.36 2.37 -13.33
CA MET A 92 -1.61 1.73 -13.71
C MET A 92 -1.46 0.85 -14.97
N ARG A 93 -0.62 1.25 -15.94
CA ARG A 93 -0.24 0.37 -17.07
C ARG A 93 0.46 -0.89 -16.61
N GLN A 94 1.35 -0.79 -15.61
CA GLN A 94 2.08 -1.94 -15.08
C GLN A 94 1.13 -2.91 -14.36
N ALA A 95 0.16 -2.39 -13.60
CA ALA A 95 -0.85 -3.20 -12.93
C ALA A 95 -1.82 -3.90 -13.90
N LEU A 96 -2.14 -3.26 -15.02
CA LEU A 96 -3.04 -3.80 -16.05
C LEU A 96 -2.30 -4.54 -17.19
N ALA A 97 -0.97 -4.61 -17.15
CA ALA A 97 -0.16 -5.23 -18.20
C ALA A 97 -0.56 -6.68 -18.47
N GLY A 98 -0.92 -7.45 -17.43
CA GLY A 98 -1.39 -8.84 -17.58
C GLY A 98 -2.76 -8.98 -18.26
N LYS A 99 -3.58 -7.91 -18.31
CA LYS A 99 -4.88 -7.90 -19.02
C LYS A 99 -4.76 -7.38 -20.45
N LEU A 100 -3.64 -6.72 -20.79
CA LEU A 100 -3.43 -6.06 -22.07
C LEU A 100 -3.49 -7.04 -23.26
N ASP A 101 -2.91 -8.24 -23.12
CA ASP A 101 -2.94 -9.26 -24.17
C ASP A 101 -4.37 -9.70 -24.50
N GLY A 102 -5.23 -9.83 -23.48
CA GLY A 102 -6.66 -10.12 -23.67
C GLY A 102 -7.41 -8.98 -24.36
N TRP A 103 -7.10 -7.73 -24.01
CA TRP A 103 -7.72 -6.58 -24.67
C TRP A 103 -7.28 -6.40 -26.12
N LYS A 104 -6.03 -6.73 -26.45
CA LYS A 104 -5.56 -6.73 -27.85
C LYS A 104 -6.27 -7.78 -28.69
N ALA A 105 -6.48 -8.99 -28.16
CA ALA A 105 -7.25 -10.03 -28.84
C ALA A 105 -8.70 -9.59 -29.08
N MET A 106 -9.37 -9.06 -28.05
CA MET A 106 -10.73 -8.54 -28.18
C MET A 106 -10.82 -7.35 -29.15
N ALA A 107 -9.82 -6.46 -29.15
CA ALA A 107 -9.77 -5.34 -30.07
C ALA A 107 -9.64 -5.79 -31.53
N ALA A 108 -8.78 -6.76 -31.80
CA ALA A 108 -8.64 -7.34 -33.13
C ALA A 108 -9.94 -8.02 -33.61
N GLU A 109 -10.66 -8.70 -32.72
CA GLU A 109 -11.98 -9.28 -33.04
C GLU A 109 -13.04 -8.19 -33.30
N SER A 110 -12.98 -7.07 -32.59
CA SER A 110 -13.86 -5.92 -32.81
C SER A 110 -13.57 -5.18 -34.11
N ASP A 111 -12.30 -5.00 -34.48
CA ASP A 111 -11.91 -4.46 -35.79
C ASP A 111 -12.40 -5.36 -36.94
N ALA A 112 -12.39 -6.69 -36.73
CA ALA A 112 -12.93 -7.64 -37.70
C ALA A 112 -14.46 -7.62 -37.81
N LYS A 113 -15.18 -7.25 -36.72
CA LYS A 113 -16.65 -7.18 -36.68
C LYS A 113 -17.24 -5.81 -37.01
N GLY A 114 -16.48 -4.72 -36.83
CA GLY A 114 -16.89 -3.35 -37.15
C GLY A 114 -16.89 -3.05 -38.65
N GLY A 115 -16.35 -3.93 -39.47
CA GLY A 115 -16.37 -3.86 -40.94
C GLY A 115 -17.69 -4.26 -41.60
N GLN A 116 -18.81 -4.33 -40.87
CA GLN A 116 -20.12 -4.62 -41.48
C GLN A 116 -21.29 -3.93 -40.78
N ALA A 117 -21.53 -2.67 -41.14
CA ALA A 117 -22.84 -2.09 -41.50
C ALA A 117 -22.70 -0.58 -41.75
#